data_AF-A0A8C9SPM4-F1
#
_entry.id   AF-A0A8C9SPM4-F1
#
_cell.length_a   1.000
_cell.length_b   1.000
_cell.length_c   1.000
_cell.angle_alpha   90.00
_cell.angle_beta   90.00
_cell.angle_gamma   90.00
#
_symmetry.space_group_name_H-M   'P 1'
#
loop_
_entity.id
_entity.type
_entity.pdbx_description
1 polymer ?
#
loop_
_entity_poly.entity_id
_entity_poly.type
_entity_poly.pdbx_seq_one_letter_code
_entity_poly.pdbx_strand_id
1 'polypeptide(L)'
;MTPPNSSDVAADYLAVRMWASTVCFLIMAFFNLIINWTIVCEERLRRHARFVLIFHLLFSALVYFGVCSAFHLQMYVRASPPPAACRAVVTLLITSASNILLTLTAMALDRYCAVCFPLKYSAGCSWHWPWLTGLLTWGLAAVIPLTLLADGDAPKPCNREQLRKGSVHKMVLISVCFAVILFSYARILQESRRLGVLNRSNSMGRRTIALHGTQLAVYLLPNFVNFLLQCLERSGQLRSDTRSLCGVLVFAFFSAAQCVAPVVYGLRKEELLEDLQRHFPGLVCNVAGLLKWTVRRTHPGLPACPRERASTSQRLISQELPQTSV
;
A
#
# COMPACT_ATOMS: atom_id res chain seq x y z
N MET A 1 11.61 -26.86 36.75
CA MET A 1 11.41 -26.02 35.55
C MET A 1 12.49 -24.96 35.54
N THR A 2 13.57 -25.20 34.81
CA THR A 2 14.60 -24.21 34.55
C THR A 2 14.01 -23.10 33.68
N PRO A 3 14.21 -21.81 34.01
CA PRO A 3 13.76 -20.73 33.15
C PRO A 3 14.46 -20.89 31.78
N PRO A 4 13.73 -20.69 30.67
CA PRO A 4 14.34 -20.77 29.34
C PRO A 4 15.50 -19.78 29.25
N ASN A 5 16.61 -20.23 28.68
CA ASN A 5 17.82 -19.44 28.55
C ASN A 5 17.51 -18.20 27.70
N SER A 6 17.96 -17.02 28.12
CA SER A 6 17.61 -15.74 27.47
C SER A 6 18.04 -15.65 26.00
N SER A 7 19.04 -16.44 25.61
CA SER A 7 19.51 -16.61 24.23
C SER A 7 18.51 -17.34 23.31
N ASP A 8 17.82 -18.36 23.85
CA ASP A 8 16.90 -19.21 23.07
C ASP A 8 15.60 -18.45 22.79
N VAL A 9 15.11 -17.74 23.81
CA VAL A 9 13.95 -16.85 23.69
C VAL A 9 14.19 -15.77 22.62
N ALA A 10 15.37 -15.16 22.60
CA ALA A 10 15.72 -14.13 21.61
C ALA A 10 15.83 -14.69 20.17
N ALA A 11 16.31 -15.93 20.01
CA ALA A 11 16.40 -16.60 18.71
C ALA A 11 15.00 -16.94 18.16
N ASP A 12 14.09 -17.42 19.02
CA ASP A 12 12.70 -17.73 18.65
C ASP A 12 11.94 -16.48 18.19
N TYR A 13 12.08 -15.35 18.91
CA TYR A 13 11.47 -14.08 18.50
C TYR A 13 11.98 -13.57 17.13
N LEU A 14 13.26 -13.77 16.84
CA LEU A 14 13.85 -13.38 15.56
C LEU A 14 13.36 -14.27 14.42
N ALA A 15 13.24 -15.58 14.65
CA ALA A 15 12.68 -16.52 13.70
C ALA A 15 11.21 -16.21 13.39
N VAL A 16 10.38 -15.95 14.39
CA VAL A 16 8.96 -15.59 14.19
C VAL A 16 8.83 -14.32 13.37
N ARG A 17 9.63 -13.28 13.68
CA ARG A 17 9.67 -12.03 12.90
C ARG A 17 10.06 -12.25 11.46
N MET A 18 11.02 -13.13 11.23
CA MET A 18 11.48 -13.49 9.89
C MET A 18 10.36 -14.09 9.07
N TRP A 19 9.81 -15.20 9.53
CA TRP A 19 8.76 -15.91 8.82
C TRP A 19 7.54 -15.03 8.60
N ALA A 20 7.12 -14.27 9.61
CA ALA A 20 6.03 -13.31 9.47
C ALA A 20 6.33 -12.25 8.39
N SER A 21 7.52 -11.62 8.43
CA SER A 21 7.90 -10.59 7.45
C SER A 21 8.01 -11.15 6.04
N THR A 22 8.58 -12.35 5.88
CA THR A 22 8.76 -12.99 4.58
C THR A 22 7.42 -13.41 3.99
N VAL A 23 6.53 -14.03 4.77
CA VAL A 23 5.18 -14.40 4.32
C VAL A 23 4.38 -13.15 3.93
N CYS A 24 4.39 -12.11 4.77
CA CYS A 24 3.74 -10.84 4.44
C CYS A 24 4.30 -10.23 3.15
N PHE A 25 5.63 -10.24 2.96
CA PHE A 25 6.26 -9.72 1.76
C PHE A 25 5.85 -10.50 0.51
N LEU A 26 5.85 -11.84 0.54
CA LEU A 26 5.47 -12.66 -0.61
C LEU A 26 4.02 -12.41 -1.04
N ILE A 27 3.11 -12.35 -0.08
CA ILE A 27 1.69 -12.06 -0.34
C ILE A 27 1.53 -10.65 -0.93
N MET A 28 2.14 -9.64 -0.29
CA MET A 28 2.15 -8.25 -0.76
C MET A 28 2.72 -8.14 -2.18
N ALA A 29 3.86 -8.79 -2.43
CA ALA A 29 4.57 -8.72 -3.70
C ALA A 29 3.71 -9.29 -4.83
N PHE A 30 3.06 -10.43 -4.60
CA PHE A 30 2.18 -11.05 -5.59
C PHE A 30 1.06 -10.09 -6.06
N PHE A 31 0.28 -9.53 -5.14
CA PHE A 31 -0.82 -8.62 -5.51
C PHE A 31 -0.31 -7.30 -6.10
N ASN A 32 0.74 -6.72 -5.52
CA ASN A 32 1.29 -5.45 -6.00
C ASN A 32 1.88 -5.56 -7.41
N LEU A 33 2.57 -6.65 -7.71
CA LEU A 33 3.15 -6.89 -9.04
C LEU A 33 2.06 -7.01 -10.10
N ILE A 34 0.99 -7.75 -9.82
CA ILE A 34 -0.14 -7.91 -10.75
C ILE A 34 -0.84 -6.57 -11.03
N ILE A 35 -1.11 -5.78 -9.98
CA ILE A 35 -1.76 -4.47 -10.14
C ILE A 35 -0.84 -3.50 -10.90
N ASN A 36 0.44 -3.41 -10.53
CA ASN A 36 1.40 -2.55 -11.21
C ASN A 36 1.59 -2.94 -12.67
N TRP A 37 1.70 -4.24 -12.96
CA TRP A 37 1.76 -4.76 -14.32
C TRP A 37 0.55 -4.32 -15.12
N THR A 38 -0.67 -4.51 -14.59
CA THR A 38 -1.92 -4.11 -15.25
C THR A 38 -1.94 -2.60 -15.56
N ILE A 39 -1.52 -1.75 -14.61
CA ILE A 39 -1.45 -0.30 -14.80
C ILE A 39 -0.45 0.09 -15.90
N VAL A 40 0.70 -0.59 -15.98
CA VAL A 40 1.75 -0.27 -16.97
C VAL A 40 1.39 -0.77 -18.36
N CYS A 41 0.72 -1.92 -18.47
CA CYS A 41 0.30 -2.48 -19.75
C CYS A 41 -0.81 -1.67 -20.42
N GLU A 42 -1.73 -1.10 -19.64
CA GLU A 42 -2.92 -0.46 -20.18
C GLU A 42 -2.76 1.07 -20.32
N GLU A 43 -2.82 1.58 -21.55
CA GLU A 43 -2.63 3.01 -21.81
C GLU A 43 -3.73 3.86 -21.15
N ARG A 44 -4.98 3.37 -21.16
CA ARG A 44 -6.12 4.04 -20.51
C ARG A 44 -5.83 4.32 -19.04
N LEU A 45 -5.24 3.37 -18.33
CA LEU A 45 -4.92 3.52 -16.90
C LEU A 45 -3.76 4.49 -16.68
N ARG A 46 -2.71 4.46 -17.51
CA ARG A 46 -1.54 5.34 -17.39
C ARG A 46 -1.87 6.82 -17.56
N ARG A 47 -2.95 7.16 -18.27
CA ARG A 47 -3.38 8.54 -18.48
C ARG A 47 -4.07 9.16 -17.26
N HIS A 48 -4.57 8.36 -16.32
CA HIS A 48 -5.23 8.88 -15.12
C HIS A 48 -4.28 9.00 -13.93
N ALA A 49 -4.15 10.22 -13.39
CA ALA A 49 -3.29 10.53 -12.25
C ALA A 49 -3.47 9.59 -11.05
N ARG A 50 -4.72 9.19 -10.75
CA ARG A 50 -5.05 8.28 -9.65
C ARG A 50 -4.32 6.94 -9.76
N PHE A 51 -4.23 6.36 -10.96
CA PHE A 51 -3.63 5.04 -11.13
C PHE A 51 -2.11 5.11 -11.13
N VAL A 52 -1.53 6.20 -11.67
CA VAL A 52 -0.09 6.45 -11.60
C VAL A 52 0.37 6.65 -10.15
N LEU A 53 -0.39 7.39 -9.33
CA LEU A 53 -0.07 7.54 -7.91
C LEU A 53 -0.22 6.21 -7.12
N ILE A 54 -1.20 5.38 -7.47
CA ILE A 54 -1.31 4.02 -6.92
C ILE A 54 -0.10 3.17 -7.32
N PHE A 55 0.33 3.24 -8.58
CA PHE A 55 1.54 2.54 -9.03
C PHE A 55 2.77 2.92 -8.20
N HIS A 56 3.01 4.23 -8.01
CA HIS A 56 4.12 4.69 -7.17
C HIS A 56 3.99 4.25 -5.70
N LEU A 57 2.78 4.25 -5.14
CA LEU A 57 2.52 3.75 -3.80
C LEU A 57 2.89 2.25 -3.68
N LEU A 58 2.39 1.44 -4.61
CA LEU A 58 2.60 0.00 -4.65
C LEU A 58 4.05 -0.38 -4.88
N PHE A 59 4.72 0.33 -5.78
CA PHE A 59 6.15 0.18 -6.02
C PHE A 59 6.95 0.50 -4.76
N SER A 60 6.62 1.59 -4.06
CA SER A 60 7.29 1.97 -2.81
C SER A 60 7.05 0.97 -1.68
N ALA A 61 5.83 0.44 -1.58
CA ALA A 61 5.51 -0.63 -0.64
C ALA A 61 6.32 -1.90 -0.96
N LEU A 62 6.41 -2.31 -2.23
CA LEU A 62 7.22 -3.46 -2.64
C LEU A 62 8.68 -3.30 -2.23
N VAL A 63 9.29 -2.13 -2.50
CA VAL A 63 10.66 -1.82 -2.09
C VAL A 63 10.79 -1.84 -0.56
N TYR A 64 9.89 -1.17 0.16
CA TYR A 64 9.93 -1.11 1.63
C TYR A 64 9.86 -2.50 2.27
N PHE A 65 8.86 -3.31 1.90
CA PHE A 65 8.67 -4.64 2.48
C PHE A 65 9.78 -5.61 2.06
N GLY A 66 10.29 -5.50 0.82
CA GLY A 66 11.42 -6.30 0.35
C GLY A 66 12.70 -6.00 1.12
N VAL A 67 13.03 -4.70 1.28
CA VAL A 67 14.20 -4.26 2.06
C VAL A 67 14.02 -4.60 3.55
N CYS A 68 12.81 -4.45 4.10
CA CYS A 68 12.50 -4.91 5.46
C CYS A 68 12.75 -6.41 5.63
N SER A 69 12.28 -7.25 4.72
CA SER A 69 12.47 -8.70 4.78
C SER A 69 13.96 -9.05 4.67
N ALA A 70 14.70 -8.40 3.78
CA ALA A 70 16.15 -8.59 3.65
C ALA A 70 16.90 -8.18 4.93
N PHE A 71 16.52 -7.05 5.55
CA PHE A 71 17.12 -6.58 6.80
C PHE A 71 16.87 -7.55 7.96
N HIS A 72 15.65 -8.09 8.10
CA HIS A 72 15.38 -9.10 9.11
C HIS A 72 16.18 -10.38 8.80
N LEU A 73 16.27 -10.79 7.52
CA LEU A 73 16.98 -12.01 7.11
C LEU A 73 18.43 -11.94 7.53
N GLN A 74 19.06 -10.80 7.26
CA GLN A 74 20.42 -10.50 7.69
C GLN A 74 20.59 -10.66 9.20
N MET A 75 19.67 -10.11 10.01
CA MET A 75 19.73 -10.26 11.47
C MET A 75 19.59 -11.74 11.89
N TYR A 76 18.69 -12.50 11.26
CA TYR A 76 18.45 -13.91 11.56
C TYR A 76 19.65 -14.80 11.29
N VAL A 77 20.26 -14.66 10.10
CA VAL A 77 21.47 -15.43 9.74
C VAL A 77 22.74 -14.86 10.36
N ARG A 78 22.63 -13.79 11.17
CA ARG A 78 23.75 -13.05 11.79
C ARG A 78 24.81 -12.62 10.76
N ALA A 79 24.36 -12.24 9.57
CA ALA A 79 25.25 -11.76 8.51
C ALA A 79 25.85 -10.40 8.89
N SER A 80 27.16 -10.27 8.65
CA SER A 80 27.92 -9.03 8.82
C SER A 80 28.19 -8.41 7.45
N PRO A 81 27.25 -7.64 6.86
CA PRO A 81 27.47 -7.02 5.58
C PRO A 81 28.54 -5.93 5.66
N PRO A 82 29.21 -5.61 4.54
CA PRO A 82 30.13 -4.48 4.50
C PRO A 82 29.39 -3.17 4.85
N PRO A 83 30.09 -2.17 5.44
CA PRO A 83 29.46 -0.92 5.88
C PRO A 83 28.67 -0.19 4.79
N ALA A 84 29.15 -0.25 3.54
CA ALA A 84 28.46 0.35 2.39
C ALA A 84 27.10 -0.31 2.11
N ALA A 85 27.03 -1.65 2.18
CA ALA A 85 25.78 -2.39 1.99
C ALA A 85 24.79 -2.11 3.12
N CYS A 86 25.24 -2.03 4.37
CA CYS A 86 24.38 -1.63 5.48
C CYS A 86 23.81 -0.22 5.29
N ARG A 87 24.66 0.75 4.91
CA ARG A 87 24.21 2.11 4.61
C ARG A 87 23.18 2.11 3.49
N ALA A 88 23.41 1.37 2.41
CA ALA A 88 22.45 1.28 1.29
C ALA A 88 21.10 0.71 1.74
N VAL A 89 21.10 -0.39 2.50
CA VAL A 89 19.86 -1.01 3.03
C VAL A 89 19.10 -0.03 3.92
N VAL A 90 19.79 0.65 4.85
CA VAL A 90 19.16 1.64 5.75
C VAL A 90 18.63 2.85 4.96
N THR A 91 19.38 3.36 3.98
CA THR A 91 18.95 4.45 3.10
C THR A 91 17.70 4.07 2.33
N LEU A 92 17.69 2.91 1.67
CA LEU A 92 16.55 2.44 0.89
C LEU A 92 15.32 2.24 1.78
N LEU A 93 15.51 1.72 2.99
CA LEU A 93 14.42 1.50 3.94
C LEU A 93 13.78 2.83 4.39
N ILE A 94 14.59 3.83 4.75
CA ILE A 94 14.09 5.15 5.16
C ILE A 94 13.46 5.89 3.97
N THR A 95 14.08 5.80 2.79
CA THR A 95 13.60 6.44 1.56
C THR A 95 12.24 5.86 1.17
N SER A 96 12.12 4.55 1.06
CA SER A 96 10.86 3.90 0.67
C SER A 96 9.73 4.14 1.69
N ALA A 97 10.03 4.12 2.99
CA ALA A 97 9.05 4.46 4.03
C ALA A 97 8.56 5.92 3.91
N SER A 98 9.49 6.87 3.74
CA SER A 98 9.16 8.29 3.55
C SER A 98 8.37 8.50 2.25
N ASN A 99 8.73 7.77 1.19
CA ASN A 99 8.06 7.88 -0.10
C ASN A 99 6.61 7.39 -0.06
N ILE A 100 6.31 6.33 0.69
CA ILE A 100 4.92 5.88 0.92
C ILE A 100 4.09 7.03 1.49
N LEU A 101 4.60 7.73 2.50
CA LEU A 101 3.88 8.84 3.14
C LEU A 101 3.73 10.07 2.23
N LEU A 102 4.78 10.43 1.50
CA LEU A 102 4.75 11.50 0.51
C LEU A 102 3.76 11.18 -0.62
N THR A 103 3.72 9.94 -1.10
CA THR A 103 2.77 9.49 -2.12
C THR A 103 1.33 9.53 -1.60
N LEU A 104 1.08 9.13 -0.34
CA LEU A 104 -0.23 9.29 0.32
C LEU A 104 -0.65 10.76 0.40
N THR A 105 0.29 11.65 0.69
CA THR A 105 0.05 13.10 0.71
C THR A 105 -0.29 13.63 -0.68
N ALA A 106 0.45 13.21 -1.71
CA ALA A 106 0.18 13.57 -3.10
C ALA A 106 -1.21 13.05 -3.55
N MET A 107 -1.60 11.83 -3.17
CA MET A 107 -2.94 11.31 -3.42
C MET A 107 -4.04 12.14 -2.74
N ALA A 108 -3.82 12.58 -1.50
CA ALA A 108 -4.77 13.44 -0.80
C ALA A 108 -4.93 14.81 -1.49
N LEU A 109 -3.81 15.41 -1.92
CA LEU A 109 -3.79 16.68 -2.65
C LEU A 109 -4.44 16.55 -4.03
N ASP A 110 -4.18 15.48 -4.77
CA ASP A 110 -4.81 15.17 -6.05
C ASP A 110 -6.34 15.14 -5.92
N ARG A 111 -6.85 14.41 -4.91
CA ARG A 111 -8.29 14.36 -4.63
C ARG A 111 -8.85 15.72 -4.19
N TYR A 112 -8.11 16.47 -3.39
CA TYR A 112 -8.50 17.81 -2.97
C TYR A 112 -8.64 18.76 -4.16
N CYS A 113 -7.65 18.81 -5.05
CA CYS A 113 -7.68 19.64 -6.24
C CYS A 113 -8.83 19.25 -7.19
N ALA A 114 -9.05 17.95 -7.38
CA ALA A 114 -10.14 17.45 -8.23
C ALA A 114 -11.53 17.81 -7.70
N VAL A 115 -11.72 17.86 -6.38
CA VAL A 115 -13.03 18.18 -5.76
C VAL A 115 -13.24 19.68 -5.59
N CYS A 116 -12.24 20.41 -5.07
CA CYS A 116 -12.38 21.83 -4.75
C CYS A 116 -12.16 22.75 -5.95
N PHE A 117 -11.43 22.30 -6.98
CA PHE A 117 -11.08 23.12 -8.16
C PHE A 117 -11.20 22.33 -9.49
N PRO A 118 -12.38 21.77 -9.82
CA PRO A 118 -12.53 20.87 -10.96
C PRO A 118 -12.10 21.49 -12.30
N LEU A 119 -12.45 22.77 -12.55
CA LEU A 119 -12.15 23.48 -13.80
C LEU A 119 -10.64 23.71 -14.01
N LYS A 120 -9.90 24.04 -12.93
CA LYS A 120 -8.44 24.22 -13.00
C LYS A 120 -7.72 22.88 -13.11
N TYR A 121 -8.23 21.87 -12.42
CA TYR A 121 -7.69 20.51 -12.47
C TYR A 121 -7.79 19.92 -13.87
N SER A 122 -8.92 20.10 -14.57
CA SER A 122 -9.07 19.61 -15.95
C SER A 122 -8.19 20.34 -16.97
N ALA A 123 -7.88 21.62 -16.74
CA ALA A 123 -7.07 22.43 -17.66
C ALA A 123 -5.54 22.20 -17.51
N GLY A 124 -5.07 21.86 -16.30
CA GLY A 124 -3.64 21.72 -16.01
C GLY A 124 -3.09 20.29 -16.07
N CYS A 125 -3.93 19.27 -16.19
CA CYS A 125 -3.51 17.87 -16.04
C CYS A 125 -3.00 17.28 -17.37
N SER A 126 -1.74 17.57 -17.70
CA SER A 126 -0.98 16.75 -18.66
C SER A 126 -0.66 15.37 -18.07
N TRP A 127 -0.65 14.34 -18.91
CA TRP A 127 -0.44 12.94 -18.51
C TRP A 127 0.93 12.69 -17.86
N HIS A 128 1.90 13.58 -18.05
CA HIS A 128 3.24 13.47 -17.46
C HIS A 128 3.32 13.89 -15.99
N TRP A 129 2.44 14.79 -15.53
CA TRP A 129 2.53 15.36 -14.18
C TRP A 129 2.50 14.31 -13.05
N PRO A 130 1.67 13.26 -13.09
CA PRO A 130 1.64 12.25 -12.05
C PRO A 130 2.94 11.43 -11.99
N TRP A 131 3.56 11.15 -13.13
CA TRP A 131 4.86 10.46 -13.22
C TRP A 131 6.00 11.32 -12.67
N LEU A 132 6.01 12.61 -13.04
CA LEU A 132 6.95 13.58 -12.48
C LEU A 132 6.77 13.70 -10.96
N THR A 133 5.52 13.75 -10.48
CA THR A 133 5.20 13.77 -9.04
C THR A 133 5.81 12.57 -8.34
N GLY A 134 5.69 11.36 -8.92
CA GLY A 134 6.33 10.16 -8.40
C GLY A 134 7.85 10.31 -8.27
N LEU A 135 8.53 10.77 -9.32
CA LEU A 135 9.97 11.01 -9.28
C LEU A 135 10.38 12.03 -8.22
N LEU A 136 9.62 13.13 -8.11
CA LEU A 136 9.84 14.17 -7.10
C LEU A 136 9.68 13.64 -5.68
N THR A 137 8.66 12.80 -5.43
CA THR A 137 8.48 12.19 -4.11
C THR A 137 9.66 11.30 -3.73
N TRP A 138 10.20 10.51 -4.66
CA TRP A 138 11.38 9.67 -4.42
C TRP A 138 12.63 10.51 -4.14
N GLY A 139 12.84 11.58 -4.91
CA GLY A 139 13.92 12.53 -4.67
C GLY A 139 13.85 13.17 -3.29
N LEU A 140 12.69 13.72 -2.92
CA LEU A 140 12.46 14.32 -1.60
C LEU A 140 12.62 13.31 -0.46
N ALA A 141 12.14 12.08 -0.65
CA ALA A 141 12.29 11.01 0.33
C ALA A 141 13.74 10.61 0.57
N ALA A 142 14.59 10.67 -0.47
CA ALA A 142 16.00 10.30 -0.38
C ALA A 142 16.87 11.35 0.31
N VAL A 143 16.45 12.63 0.32
CA VAL A 143 17.19 13.71 1.01
C VAL A 143 17.40 13.39 2.48
N ILE A 144 16.38 12.87 3.18
CA ILE A 144 16.44 12.61 4.62
C ILE A 144 17.54 11.61 5.00
N PRO A 145 17.59 10.39 4.45
CA PRO A 145 18.66 9.45 4.79
C PRO A 145 20.03 9.90 4.28
N LEU A 146 20.11 10.61 3.14
CA LEU A 146 21.38 11.10 2.60
C LEU A 146 22.02 12.14 3.52
N THR A 147 21.24 13.11 4.04
CA THR A 147 21.77 14.11 4.98
C THR A 147 22.17 13.50 6.32
N LEU A 148 21.45 12.47 6.78
CA LEU A 148 21.72 11.78 8.05
C LEU A 148 22.91 10.81 8.01
N LEU A 149 23.28 10.32 6.82
CA LEU A 149 24.35 9.35 6.62
C LEU A 149 25.61 9.95 5.99
N ALA A 150 25.57 11.23 5.59
CA ALA A 150 26.72 11.99 5.12
C ALA A 150 27.71 12.35 6.24
N ASP A 151 27.26 12.38 7.51
CA ASP A 151 28.16 12.48 8.66
C ASP A 151 29.02 11.22 8.73
N GLY A 152 30.29 11.35 8.36
CA GLY A 152 31.32 10.31 8.17
C GLY A 152 31.74 9.58 9.45
N ASP A 153 30.76 8.99 10.13
CA ASP A 153 30.95 8.22 11.34
C ASP A 153 31.64 6.87 11.03
N ALA A 154 32.49 6.42 11.96
CA ALA A 154 33.22 5.15 11.90
C ALA A 154 32.31 3.95 11.55
N PRO A 155 32.85 2.84 10.98
CA PRO A 155 32.06 1.66 10.64
C PRO A 155 31.37 1.07 11.88
N LYS A 156 30.07 1.32 12.00
CA LYS A 156 29.21 0.80 13.07
C LYS A 156 28.53 -0.51 12.61
N PRO A 157 28.26 -1.45 13.53
CA PRO A 157 27.54 -2.67 13.21
C PRO A 157 26.14 -2.35 12.69
N CYS A 158 25.70 -3.11 11.67
CA CYS A 158 24.42 -2.89 11.01
C CYS A 158 23.26 -3.32 11.91
N ASN A 159 22.84 -2.42 12.80
CA ASN A 159 21.84 -2.73 13.83
C ASN A 159 20.69 -1.72 13.85
N ARG A 160 19.63 -2.05 14.60
CA ARG A 160 18.38 -1.25 14.70
C ARG A 160 18.61 0.19 15.16
N GLU A 161 19.72 0.46 15.84
CA GLU A 161 20.14 1.80 16.28
C GLU A 161 20.38 2.75 15.11
N GLN A 162 20.88 2.24 13.97
CA GLN A 162 21.11 3.04 12.78
C GLN A 162 19.79 3.52 12.16
N LEU A 163 18.70 2.76 12.31
CA LEU A 163 17.35 3.19 11.93
C LEU A 163 16.79 4.28 12.86
N ARG A 164 17.29 4.39 14.10
CA ARG A 164 16.85 5.42 15.08
C ARG A 164 17.54 6.78 14.84
N LYS A 165 18.64 6.83 14.07
CA LYS A 165 19.26 8.12 13.68
C LYS A 165 18.25 9.00 12.92
N GLY A 166 18.32 10.30 13.16
CA GLY A 166 17.47 11.30 12.49
C GLY A 166 15.98 11.23 12.84
N SER A 167 15.63 10.74 14.03
CA SER A 167 14.23 10.72 14.50
C SER A 167 13.54 12.07 14.38
N VAL A 168 14.22 13.20 14.59
CA VAL A 168 13.58 14.54 14.48
C VAL A 168 13.13 14.82 13.06
N HIS A 169 13.99 14.65 12.05
CA HIS A 169 13.65 14.82 10.64
C HIS A 169 12.48 13.92 10.22
N LYS A 170 12.51 12.65 10.65
CA LYS A 170 11.43 11.68 10.41
C LYS A 170 10.12 12.13 11.06
N MET A 171 10.16 12.57 12.31
CA MET A 171 8.98 13.07 13.03
C MET A 171 8.39 14.31 12.36
N VAL A 172 9.22 15.27 11.95
CA VAL A 172 8.78 16.49 11.26
C VAL A 172 8.11 16.13 9.94
N LEU A 173 8.72 15.27 9.12
CA LEU A 173 8.11 14.80 7.87
C LEU A 173 6.74 14.17 8.14
N ILE A 174 6.67 13.26 9.11
CA ILE A 174 5.42 12.57 9.45
C ILE A 174 4.33 13.56 9.86
N SER A 175 4.65 14.49 10.75
CA SER A 175 3.71 15.51 11.24
C SER A 175 3.24 16.44 10.14
N VAL A 176 4.12 16.91 9.26
CA VAL A 176 3.77 17.80 8.14
C VAL A 176 2.87 17.09 7.15
N CYS A 177 3.25 15.88 6.71
CA CYS A 177 2.43 15.08 5.79
C CYS A 177 1.04 14.82 6.37
N PHE A 178 0.97 14.46 7.66
CA PHE A 178 -0.28 14.24 8.35
C PHE A 178 -1.17 15.49 8.40
N ALA A 179 -0.60 16.64 8.76
CA ALA A 179 -1.34 17.91 8.79
C ALA A 179 -1.91 18.27 7.41
N VAL A 180 -1.10 18.11 6.35
CA VAL A 180 -1.55 18.35 4.96
C VAL A 180 -2.69 17.40 4.59
N ILE A 181 -2.55 16.11 4.89
CA ILE A 181 -3.60 15.13 4.60
C ILE A 181 -4.91 15.48 5.34
N LEU A 182 -4.85 15.77 6.65
CA LEU A 182 -6.03 16.16 7.42
C LEU A 182 -6.68 17.43 6.85
N PHE A 183 -5.87 18.44 6.52
CA PHE A 183 -6.35 19.67 5.92
C PHE A 183 -7.06 19.41 4.58
N SER A 184 -6.45 18.63 3.68
CA SER A 184 -7.04 18.26 2.40
C SER A 184 -8.40 17.58 2.57
N TYR A 185 -8.50 16.62 3.49
CA TYR A 185 -9.76 15.90 3.72
C TYR A 185 -10.81 16.77 4.42
N ALA A 186 -10.43 17.64 5.35
CA ALA A 186 -11.35 18.59 5.97
C ALA A 186 -11.98 19.50 4.91
N ARG A 187 -11.17 20.01 3.97
CA ARG A 187 -11.66 20.83 2.86
C ARG A 187 -12.53 20.05 1.88
N ILE A 188 -12.16 18.82 1.52
CA ILE A 188 -12.98 17.93 0.70
C ILE A 188 -14.36 17.73 1.36
N LEU A 189 -14.40 17.48 2.68
CA LEU A 189 -15.65 17.30 3.41
C LEU A 189 -16.50 18.56 3.45
N GLN A 190 -15.90 19.74 3.65
CA GLN A 190 -16.60 21.02 3.61
C GLN A 190 -17.23 21.26 2.25
N GLU A 191 -16.48 21.04 1.17
CA GLU A 191 -16.99 21.26 -0.20
C GLU A 191 -18.05 20.22 -0.56
N SER A 192 -17.87 18.96 -0.16
CA SER A 192 -18.87 17.91 -0.33
C SER A 192 -20.17 18.21 0.44
N ARG A 193 -20.08 18.90 1.59
CA ARG A 193 -21.27 19.38 2.32
C ARG A 193 -21.96 20.52 1.59
N ARG A 194 -21.19 21.49 1.07
CA ARG A 194 -21.72 22.62 0.28
C ARG A 194 -22.50 22.15 -0.95
N LEU A 195 -21.97 21.13 -1.64
CA LEU A 195 -22.60 20.54 -2.82
C LEU A 195 -23.79 19.62 -2.50
N GLY A 196 -24.19 19.49 -1.22
CA GLY A 196 -25.29 18.63 -0.80
C GLY A 196 -24.99 17.12 -0.90
N VAL A 197 -23.76 16.72 -1.23
CA VAL A 197 -23.34 15.31 -1.37
C VAL A 197 -23.41 14.54 -0.03
N LEU A 198 -23.31 15.27 1.09
CA LEU A 198 -23.49 14.70 2.44
C LEU A 198 -24.93 14.70 2.95
N ASN A 199 -25.91 15.15 2.15
CA ASN A 199 -27.31 15.14 2.57
C ASN A 199 -27.80 13.71 2.82
N ARG A 200 -28.74 13.52 3.75
CA ARG A 200 -29.23 12.19 4.16
C ARG A 200 -29.85 11.42 2.98
N SER A 201 -30.34 12.15 1.97
CA SER A 201 -30.86 11.62 0.70
C SER A 201 -29.79 11.05 -0.23
N ASN A 202 -28.53 11.51 -0.16
CA ASN A 202 -27.45 11.07 -1.04
C ASN A 202 -26.56 10.02 -0.33
N SER A 203 -27.14 8.83 -0.11
CA SER A 203 -26.46 7.72 0.57
C SER A 203 -25.22 7.22 -0.20
N MET A 204 -25.24 7.32 -1.53
CA MET A 204 -24.16 6.87 -2.43
C MET A 204 -22.92 7.76 -2.33
N GLY A 205 -23.10 9.08 -2.35
CA GLY A 205 -22.01 10.07 -2.23
C GLY A 205 -21.30 9.98 -0.88
N ARG A 206 -22.07 9.97 0.21
CA ARG A 206 -21.54 9.83 1.58
C ARG A 206 -20.74 8.54 1.79
N ARG A 207 -21.22 7.42 1.23
CA ARG A 207 -20.54 6.14 1.34
C ARG A 207 -19.18 6.14 0.64
N THR A 208 -19.08 6.82 -0.50
CA THR A 208 -17.83 6.91 -1.25
C THR A 208 -16.78 7.71 -0.52
N ILE A 209 -17.17 8.84 0.07
CA ILE A 209 -16.30 9.66 0.92
C ILE A 209 -15.86 8.89 2.16
N ALA A 210 -16.80 8.21 2.83
CA ALA A 210 -16.49 7.40 4.01
C ALA A 210 -15.48 6.29 3.70
N LEU A 211 -15.65 5.58 2.59
CA LEU A 211 -14.72 4.52 2.18
C LEU A 211 -13.31 5.07 1.86
N HIS A 212 -13.21 6.22 1.18
CA HIS A 212 -11.90 6.86 0.94
C HIS A 212 -11.25 7.32 2.26
N GLY A 213 -12.04 7.88 3.19
CA GLY A 213 -11.57 8.24 4.52
C GLY A 213 -11.10 7.03 5.33
N THR A 214 -11.86 5.93 5.33
CA THR A 214 -11.46 4.68 6.00
C THR A 214 -10.18 4.12 5.42
N GLN A 215 -10.05 4.09 4.08
CA GLN A 215 -8.85 3.60 3.42
C GLN A 215 -7.61 4.43 3.80
N LEU A 216 -7.74 5.76 3.78
CA LEU A 216 -6.66 6.64 4.20
C LEU A 216 -6.30 6.44 5.67
N ALA A 217 -7.30 6.34 6.55
CA ALA A 217 -7.08 6.09 7.97
C ALA A 217 -6.34 4.76 8.20
N VAL A 218 -6.71 3.71 7.47
CA VAL A 218 -6.04 2.40 7.53
C VAL A 218 -4.58 2.47 7.10
N TYR A 219 -4.21 3.38 6.18
CA TYR A 219 -2.82 3.62 5.79
C TYR A 219 -2.02 4.50 6.77
N LEU A 220 -2.67 5.48 7.39
CA LEU A 220 -2.03 6.41 8.32
C LEU A 220 -1.89 5.86 9.73
N LEU A 221 -2.87 5.07 10.18
CA LEU A 221 -2.95 4.58 11.55
C LEU A 221 -1.69 3.81 11.98
N PRO A 222 -1.09 2.92 11.17
CA PRO A 222 0.09 2.17 11.61
C PRO A 222 1.34 3.06 11.74
N ASN A 223 1.46 4.07 10.88
CA ASN A 223 2.54 5.07 10.97
C ASN A 223 2.36 5.92 12.24
N PHE A 224 1.13 6.33 12.53
CA PHE A 224 0.79 7.09 13.73
C PHE A 224 0.99 6.28 15.02
N VAL A 225 0.56 5.02 15.04
CA VAL A 225 0.77 4.12 16.19
C VAL A 225 2.27 3.91 16.43
N ASN A 226 3.07 3.66 15.38
CA ASN A 226 4.53 3.57 15.52
C ASN A 226 5.16 4.87 16.06
N PHE A 227 4.69 6.03 15.60
CA PHE A 227 5.12 7.33 16.11
C PHE A 227 4.80 7.47 17.60
N LEU A 228 3.57 7.14 18.01
CA LEU A 228 3.14 7.23 19.41
C LEU A 228 3.94 6.27 20.30
N LEU A 229 4.13 5.02 19.88
CA LEU A 229 5.01 4.06 20.56
C LEU A 229 6.46 4.57 20.71
N GLN A 230 6.94 5.36 19.75
CA GLN A 230 8.27 5.98 19.84
C GLN A 230 8.35 7.12 20.85
N CYS A 231 7.29 7.91 20.97
CA CYS A 231 7.17 8.93 22.01
C CYS A 231 7.07 8.32 23.41
N LEU A 232 6.25 7.27 23.59
CA LEU A 232 6.06 6.61 24.89
C LEU A 232 7.32 5.89 25.40
N GLU A 233 8.11 5.31 24.51
CA GLU A 233 9.40 4.72 24.89
C GLU A 233 10.38 5.80 25.36
N ARG A 234 10.40 6.96 24.69
CA ARG A 234 11.26 8.09 25.10
C ARG A 234 10.85 8.71 26.42
N SER A 235 9.56 8.71 26.75
CA SER A 235 9.08 9.18 28.05
C SER A 235 9.30 8.17 29.18
N GLY A 236 9.91 7.01 28.91
CA GLY A 236 10.17 5.97 29.90
C GLY A 236 8.92 5.18 30.33
N GLN A 237 7.77 5.44 29.69
CA GLN A 237 6.49 4.85 30.07
C GLN A 237 6.25 3.45 29.46
N LEU A 238 7.12 3.00 28.56
CA LEU A 238 6.95 1.74 27.84
C LEU A 238 8.21 0.86 27.89
N ARG A 239 8.06 -0.38 28.36
CA ARG A 239 9.13 -1.40 28.36
C ARG A 239 9.45 -1.83 26.90
N SER A 240 10.74 -2.02 26.62
CA SER A 240 11.27 -2.34 25.27
C SER A 240 10.63 -3.62 24.67
N ASP A 241 10.34 -4.63 25.49
CA ASP A 241 9.74 -5.89 25.05
C ASP A 241 8.31 -5.70 24.52
N THR A 242 7.49 -4.91 25.22
CA THR A 242 6.12 -4.58 24.83
C THR A 242 6.09 -3.82 23.50
N ARG A 243 7.05 -2.91 23.29
CA ARG A 243 7.21 -2.19 22.01
C ARG A 243 7.53 -3.17 20.87
N SER A 244 8.39 -4.14 21.12
CA SER A 244 8.81 -5.12 20.11
C SER A 244 7.61 -5.91 19.58
N LEU A 245 6.74 -6.40 20.48
CA LEU A 245 5.52 -7.13 20.14
C LEU A 245 4.50 -6.24 19.42
N CYS A 246 4.22 -5.05 19.95
CA CYS A 246 3.33 -4.09 19.28
C CYS A 246 3.84 -3.72 17.88
N GLY A 247 5.15 -3.54 17.70
CA GLY A 247 5.73 -3.25 16.40
C GLY A 247 5.49 -4.35 15.36
N VAL A 248 5.52 -5.63 15.76
CA VAL A 248 5.21 -6.77 14.87
C VAL A 248 3.73 -6.75 14.47
N LEU A 249 2.83 -6.55 15.43
CA LEU A 249 1.39 -6.47 15.17
C LEU A 249 1.05 -5.29 14.25
N VAL A 250 1.64 -4.12 14.50
CA VAL A 250 1.44 -2.92 13.68
C VAL A 250 2.00 -3.13 12.27
N PHE A 251 3.16 -3.78 12.15
CA PHE A 251 3.73 -4.12 10.84
C PHE A 251 2.86 -5.12 10.07
N ALA A 252 2.34 -6.15 10.74
CA ALA A 252 1.44 -7.13 10.13
C ALA A 252 0.12 -6.48 9.68
N PHE A 253 -0.46 -5.62 10.52
CA PHE A 253 -1.66 -4.85 10.17
C PHE A 253 -1.39 -3.88 9.01
N PHE A 254 -0.24 -3.18 9.02
CA PHE A 254 0.16 -2.31 7.92
C PHE A 254 0.35 -3.08 6.62
N SER A 255 0.95 -4.27 6.69
CA SER A 255 1.11 -5.17 5.54
C SER A 255 -0.25 -5.60 5.00
N ALA A 256 -1.17 -6.02 5.87
CA ALA A 256 -2.53 -6.39 5.48
C ALA A 256 -3.28 -5.20 4.86
N ALA A 257 -3.17 -4.02 5.46
CA ALA A 257 -3.73 -2.78 4.93
C ALA A 257 -3.22 -2.46 3.51
N GLN A 258 -1.92 -2.60 3.29
CA GLN A 258 -1.27 -2.39 1.99
C GLN A 258 -1.65 -3.46 0.95
N CYS A 259 -1.98 -4.69 1.36
CA CYS A 259 -2.53 -5.71 0.45
C CYS A 259 -3.95 -5.34 0.02
N VAL A 260 -4.79 -4.98 1.00
CA VAL A 260 -6.24 -4.87 0.81
C VAL A 260 -6.62 -3.59 0.10
N ALA A 261 -5.98 -2.47 0.42
CA ALA A 261 -6.44 -1.17 -0.05
C ALA A 261 -6.26 -0.91 -1.56
N PRO A 262 -5.18 -1.34 -2.24
CA PRO A 262 -5.03 -1.23 -3.70
C PRO A 262 -5.93 -2.22 -4.44
N VAL A 263 -6.11 -3.43 -3.90
CA VAL A 263 -7.07 -4.42 -4.41
C VAL A 263 -8.48 -3.85 -4.32
N VAL A 264 -8.90 -3.32 -3.15
CA VAL A 264 -10.20 -2.67 -2.99
C VAL A 264 -10.33 -1.46 -3.93
N TYR A 265 -9.28 -0.67 -4.15
CA TYR A 265 -9.33 0.46 -5.08
C TYR A 265 -9.50 0.03 -6.53
N GLY A 266 -8.76 -0.99 -6.96
CA GLY A 266 -8.83 -1.53 -8.33
C GLY A 266 -10.13 -2.26 -8.61
N LEU A 267 -10.63 -3.02 -7.64
CA LEU A 267 -11.93 -3.70 -7.75
C LEU A 267 -13.12 -2.74 -7.67
N ARG A 268 -12.94 -1.55 -7.09
CA ARG A 268 -13.96 -0.50 -7.01
C ARG A 268 -14.07 0.31 -8.29
N LYS A 269 -13.00 0.35 -9.10
CA LYS A 269 -12.99 1.07 -10.37
C LYS A 269 -13.22 0.08 -11.49
N GLU A 270 -14.36 0.23 -12.17
CA GLU A 270 -14.77 -0.62 -13.29
C GLU A 270 -13.65 -0.75 -14.33
N GLU A 271 -12.97 0.36 -14.67
CA GLU A 271 -11.84 0.37 -15.60
C GLU A 271 -10.70 -0.60 -15.21
N LEU A 272 -10.19 -0.52 -13.97
CA LEU A 272 -9.08 -1.38 -13.53
C LEU A 272 -9.54 -2.83 -13.30
N LEU A 273 -10.81 -3.03 -12.89
CA LEU A 273 -11.39 -4.37 -12.74
C LEU A 273 -11.55 -5.08 -14.09
N GLU A 274 -12.04 -4.38 -15.11
CA GLU A 274 -12.16 -4.90 -16.47
C GLU A 274 -10.81 -5.38 -17.00
N ASP A 275 -9.79 -4.53 -16.87
CA ASP A 275 -8.45 -4.83 -17.40
C ASP A 275 -7.77 -5.94 -16.60
N LEU A 276 -7.99 -6.01 -15.28
CA LEU A 276 -7.52 -7.11 -14.43
C LEU A 276 -8.23 -8.44 -14.78
N GLN A 277 -9.54 -8.42 -15.04
CA GLN A 277 -10.29 -9.61 -15.45
C GLN A 277 -9.86 -10.12 -16.83
N ARG A 278 -9.57 -9.22 -17.77
CA ARG A 278 -9.05 -9.58 -19.10
C ARG A 278 -7.72 -10.31 -19.02
N HIS A 279 -6.80 -9.84 -18.17
CA HIS A 279 -5.46 -10.42 -18.06
C HIS A 279 -5.37 -11.62 -17.09
N PHE A 280 -6.18 -11.64 -16.01
CA PHE A 280 -6.09 -12.64 -14.94
C PHE A 280 -7.48 -13.18 -14.51
N PRO A 281 -8.23 -13.85 -15.40
CA PRO A 281 -9.60 -14.28 -15.13
C PRO A 281 -9.68 -15.28 -13.96
N GLY A 282 -8.76 -16.25 -13.88
CA GLY A 282 -8.72 -17.26 -12.82
C GLY A 282 -8.46 -16.66 -11.42
N LEU A 283 -7.59 -15.65 -11.33
CA LEU A 283 -7.30 -14.96 -10.08
C LEU A 283 -8.53 -14.23 -9.55
N VAL A 284 -9.20 -13.45 -10.41
CA VAL A 284 -10.40 -12.70 -10.03
C VAL A 284 -11.54 -13.64 -9.62
N CYS A 285 -11.66 -14.80 -10.28
CA CYS A 285 -12.61 -15.85 -9.92
C CYS A 285 -12.30 -16.48 -8.55
N ASN A 286 -11.03 -16.69 -8.21
CA ASN A 286 -10.64 -17.25 -6.91
C ASN A 286 -10.80 -16.24 -5.77
N VAL A 287 -10.49 -14.97 -6.02
CA VAL A 287 -10.69 -13.88 -5.05
C VAL A 287 -12.17 -13.45 -4.98
N ALA A 288 -13.02 -13.94 -5.89
CA ALA A 288 -14.46 -13.65 -6.00
C ALA A 288 -15.25 -13.83 -4.70
N GLY A 289 -14.80 -14.65 -3.74
CA GLY A 289 -15.44 -14.77 -2.42
C GLY A 289 -15.34 -13.48 -1.59
N LEU A 290 -14.13 -12.92 -1.48
CA LEU A 290 -13.84 -11.64 -0.83
C LEU A 290 -14.36 -10.46 -1.69
N LEU A 291 -14.27 -10.60 -3.02
CA LEU A 291 -14.78 -9.68 -4.03
C LEU A 291 -16.30 -9.54 -3.97
N LYS A 292 -17.05 -10.63 -3.95
CA LYS A 292 -18.53 -10.62 -3.96
C LYS A 292 -19.11 -9.95 -2.73
N TRP A 293 -18.42 -9.99 -1.59
CA TRP A 293 -18.82 -9.26 -0.39
C TRP A 293 -18.57 -7.76 -0.53
N THR A 294 -17.42 -7.38 -1.11
CA THR A 294 -17.01 -5.98 -1.29
C THR A 294 -17.80 -5.31 -2.44
N VAL A 295 -17.96 -6.00 -3.57
CA VAL A 295 -18.68 -5.57 -4.78
C VAL A 295 -20.19 -5.50 -4.54
N ARG A 296 -20.84 -6.48 -3.88
CA ARG A 296 -22.27 -6.36 -3.49
C ARG A 296 -22.51 -5.18 -2.56
N ARG A 297 -21.49 -4.78 -1.79
CA ARG A 297 -21.57 -3.57 -0.99
C ARG A 297 -21.47 -2.32 -1.88
N THR A 298 -20.60 -2.25 -2.88
CA THR A 298 -20.39 -1.01 -3.66
C THR A 298 -21.26 -0.83 -4.92
N HIS A 299 -21.65 -1.87 -5.64
CA HIS A 299 -22.46 -1.79 -6.87
C HIS A 299 -23.44 -2.98 -6.96
N PRO A 300 -24.76 -2.78 -6.77
CA PRO A 300 -25.73 -3.88 -6.77
C PRO A 300 -26.00 -4.53 -8.14
N GLY A 301 -25.43 -4.01 -9.25
CA GLY A 301 -25.88 -4.33 -10.62
C GLY A 301 -24.88 -5.02 -11.54
N LEU A 302 -23.70 -5.47 -11.08
CA LEU A 302 -22.75 -6.16 -11.98
C LEU A 302 -23.22 -7.60 -12.29
N PRO A 303 -23.18 -8.06 -13.56
CA PRO A 303 -23.51 -9.44 -13.90
C PRO A 303 -22.55 -10.41 -13.23
N ALA A 304 -23.08 -11.54 -12.75
CA ALA A 304 -22.26 -12.64 -12.26
C ALA A 304 -21.35 -13.15 -13.39
N CYS A 305 -20.08 -13.40 -13.04
CA CYS A 305 -19.07 -13.97 -13.94
C CYS A 305 -19.68 -15.09 -14.81
N PRO A 306 -19.45 -15.10 -16.14
CA PRO A 306 -19.87 -16.20 -16.98
C PRO A 306 -19.19 -17.45 -16.46
N ARG A 307 -19.96 -18.31 -15.81
CA ARG A 307 -19.53 -19.63 -15.42
C ARG A 307 -19.21 -20.33 -16.72
N GLU A 308 -17.94 -20.62 -16.95
CA GLU A 308 -17.47 -21.39 -18.08
C GLU A 308 -18.22 -22.72 -18.09
N ARG A 309 -19.29 -22.79 -18.89
CA ARG A 309 -19.99 -24.03 -19.21
C ARG A 309 -19.13 -24.72 -20.25
N ALA A 310 -18.01 -25.29 -19.80
CA ALA A 310 -17.49 -26.46 -20.48
C ALA A 310 -18.62 -27.51 -20.48
N SER A 311 -18.87 -28.12 -21.64
CA SER A 311 -19.83 -29.22 -21.84
C SER A 311 -21.30 -28.85 -22.08
N THR A 312 -21.59 -28.02 -23.09
CA THR A 312 -22.92 -28.09 -23.76
C THR A 312 -22.88 -27.95 -25.29
N SER A 313 -21.73 -27.67 -25.90
CA SER A 313 -21.60 -27.62 -27.37
C SER A 313 -21.55 -29.01 -28.05
N GLN A 314 -21.45 -30.10 -27.29
CA GLN A 314 -21.40 -31.45 -27.88
C GLN A 314 -22.77 -32.08 -28.18
N ARG A 315 -23.89 -31.46 -27.78
CA ARG A 315 -25.23 -31.96 -28.14
C ARG A 315 -25.82 -31.33 -29.39
N LEU A 316 -25.30 -30.19 -29.86
CA LEU A 316 -25.80 -29.51 -31.05
C LEU A 316 -25.17 -30.01 -32.36
N ILE A 317 -24.02 -30.70 -32.29
CA ILE A 317 -23.30 -31.16 -33.50
C ILE A 317 -23.73 -32.59 -33.93
N SER A 318 -24.36 -33.38 -33.06
CA SER A 318 -24.85 -34.71 -33.44
C SER A 318 -26.26 -34.74 -34.04
N GLN A 319 -26.96 -33.60 -34.16
CA GLN A 319 -28.36 -33.58 -34.62
C GLN A 319 -28.55 -33.12 -36.07
N GLU A 320 -27.50 -32.71 -36.78
CA GLU A 320 -27.56 -32.42 -38.22
C GLU A 320 -26.71 -33.40 -39.02
N LEU A 321 -27.29 -34.57 -39.31
CA LEU A 321 -26.89 -35.41 -40.45
C LEU A 321 -28.17 -35.66 -41.27
N PRO A 322 -28.33 -35.06 -42.46
CA PRO A 322 -29.51 -35.24 -43.28
C PRO A 322 -29.45 -36.60 -43.99
N GLN A 323 -30.47 -37.44 -43.81
CA GLN A 323 -30.72 -38.53 -44.76
C GLN A 323 -31.43 -37.96 -46.00
N THR A 324 -30.70 -37.99 -47.10
CA THR A 324 -31.15 -37.77 -48.48
C THR A 324 -32.13 -38.87 -48.90
N SER A 325 -33.29 -38.49 -49.44
CA SER A 325 -34.16 -39.36 -50.24
C SER A 325 -33.85 -39.21 -51.73
N VAL A 326 -33.28 -40.26 -52.33
CA VAL A 326 -33.70 -40.90 -53.60
C VAL A 326 -33.34 -42.37 -53.47
#